data_AF-A0A800MI78-F1
#
_entry.id   AF-A0A800MI78-F1
#
_cell.length_a   1.000
_cell.length_b   1.000
_cell.length_c   1.000
_cell.angle_alpha   90.00
_cell.angle_beta   90.00
_cell.angle_gamma   90.00
#
_symmetry.space_group_name_H-M   'P 1'
#
loop_
_entity.id
_entity.type
_entity.pdbx_description
1 polymer ?
#
loop_
_entity_poly.entity_id
_entity_poly.type
_entity_poly.pdbx_seq_one_letter_code
_entity_poly.pdbx_strand_id
1 'polypeptide(L)' 'MTANFDKLSSVIEETRADIQKATEGNKAACARVRKSMMAVKNLAGVLRKEMLELRDSGGGTA' A
#
# COMPACT_ATOMS: atom_id res chain seq x y z
N MET A 1 -5.89 -15.18 4.77
CA MET A 1 -6.24 -13.77 5.10
C MET A 1 -5.04 -12.93 4.71
N THR A 2 -5.18 -12.03 3.74
CA THR A 2 -4.07 -11.42 3.02
C THR A 2 -3.32 -10.43 3.93
N ALA A 3 -2.31 -10.90 4.66
CA ALA A 3 -1.47 -10.07 5.54
C ALA A 3 -0.88 -8.84 4.80
N ASN A 4 -0.68 -8.95 3.49
CA ASN A 4 -0.25 -7.84 2.63
C ASN A 4 -1.33 -6.75 2.46
N PHE A 5 -2.62 -7.11 2.49
CA PHE A 5 -3.72 -6.15 2.49
C PHE A 5 -3.83 -5.41 3.82
N ASP A 6 -3.72 -6.13 4.95
CA ASP A 6 -3.74 -5.51 6.28
C ASP A 6 -2.57 -4.53 6.46
N LYS A 7 -1.37 -4.95 6.06
CA LYS A 7 -0.17 -4.09 6.04
C LYS A 7 -0.33 -2.89 5.11
N LEU A 8 -0.95 -3.05 3.94
CA LEU A 8 -1.24 -1.94 3.03
C LEU A 8 -2.15 -0.91 3.70
N SER A 9 -3.23 -1.36 4.35
CA SER A 9 -4.17 -0.51 5.08
C SER A 9 -3.50 0.22 6.24
N SER A 10 -2.66 -0.46 7.02
CA SER A 10 -1.89 0.18 8.11
C SER A 10 -1.01 1.31 7.59
N VAL A 11 -0.23 1.06 6.53
CA VAL A 11 0.65 2.09 5.96
C VAL A 11 -0.13 3.31 5.47
N ILE A 12 -1.32 3.11 4.89
CA ILE A 12 -2.19 4.21 4.47
C ILE A 12 -2.65 5.04 5.68
N GLU A 13 -3.13 4.39 6.73
CA GLU A 13 -3.63 5.08 7.92
C GLU A 13 -2.50 5.84 8.64
N GLU A 14 -1.34 5.21 8.80
CA GLU A 14 -0.15 5.83 9.41
C GLU A 14 0.34 7.05 8.60
N THR A 15 0.12 7.07 7.28
CA THR A 15 0.54 8.18 6.42
C THR A 15 -0.38 9.40 6.52
N ARG A 16 -1.61 9.25 7.04
CA ARG A 16 -2.60 10.33 7.12
C ARG A 16 -2.08 11.56 7.88
N ALA A 17 -1.38 11.35 8.99
CA ALA A 17 -0.83 12.44 9.79
C ALA A 17 0.30 13.19 9.06
N ASP A 18 1.11 12.49 8.25
CA ASP A 18 2.16 13.11 7.45
C ASP A 18 1.59 13.84 6.22
N ILE A 19 0.48 13.37 5.65
CA ILE A 19 -0.25 14.09 4.58
C ILE A 19 -0.69 15.46 5.09
N GLN A 20 -1.33 15.54 6.26
CA GLN A 20 -1.76 16.81 6.83
C GLN A 20 -0.58 17.78 6.99
N LYS A 21 0.49 17.34 7.66
CA LYS A 21 1.70 18.15 7.85
C LYS A 21 2.34 18.58 6.52
N ALA A 22 2.34 17.70 5.51
CA ALA A 22 2.87 18.01 4.19
C ALA A 22 2.03 19.08 3.48
N THR A 23 0.69 19.03 3.59
CA THR A 23 -0.19 20.07 3.03
C THR A 23 -0.03 21.42 3.70
N GLU A 24 0.41 21.45 4.96
CA GLU A 24 0.76 22.68 5.70
C GLU A 24 2.18 23.20 5.38
N GLY A 25 2.88 22.60 4.40
CA GLY A 25 4.20 23.05 3.93
C GLY A 25 5.40 22.37 4.59
N ASN A 26 5.21 21.34 5.41
CA ASN A 26 6.32 20.62 6.02
C ASN A 26 7.07 19.73 4.98
N LYS A 27 8.28 20.16 4.61
CA LYS A 27 9.13 19.46 3.62
C LYS A 27 9.54 18.05 4.05
N ALA A 28 9.80 17.82 5.34
CA ALA A 28 10.17 16.50 5.84
C ALA A 28 8.99 15.53 5.80
N ALA A 29 7.78 16.01 6.13
CA ALA A 29 6.55 15.25 5.98
C ALA A 29 6.31 14.87 4.51
N CYS A 30 6.55 15.79 3.56
CA CYS A 30 6.44 15.49 2.13
C CYS A 30 7.38 14.36 1.69
N ALA A 31 8.62 14.34 2.18
CA ALA A 31 9.55 13.23 1.93
C ALA A 31 9.07 11.89 2.53
N ARG A 32 8.49 11.92 3.75
CA ARG A 32 7.91 10.73 4.39
C ARG A 32 6.70 10.22 3.63
N VAL A 33 5.75 11.08 3.27
CA VAL A 33 4.58 10.72 2.42
C VAL A 33 5.05 10.05 1.14
N ARG A 34 6.03 10.62 0.43
CA ARG A 34 6.56 10.01 -0.79
C ARG A 34 7.10 8.60 -0.55
N LYS A 35 7.85 8.39 0.54
CA LYS A 35 8.38 7.06 0.91
C LYS A 35 7.25 6.08 1.23
N SER A 36 6.26 6.49 2.01
CA SER A 36 5.11 5.65 2.35
C SER A 36 4.30 5.29 1.11
N MET A 37 4.07 6.22 0.19
CA MET A 37 3.36 5.94 -1.07
C MET A 37 4.12 4.97 -1.99
N MET A 38 5.46 5.00 -1.97
CA MET A 38 6.27 3.98 -2.66
C MET A 38 6.07 2.59 -2.04
N ALA A 39 5.97 2.50 -0.70
CA ALA A 39 5.68 1.25 -0.01
C ALA A 39 4.26 0.73 -0.34
N VAL A 40 3.26 1.61 -0.37
CA VAL A 40 1.88 1.30 -0.81
C VAL A 40 1.89 0.71 -2.22
N LYS A 41 2.56 1.37 -3.17
CA LYS A 41 2.68 0.88 -4.56
C LYS A 41 3.28 -0.53 -4.61
N ASN A 42 4.35 -0.76 -3.85
CA ASN A 42 5.00 -2.07 -3.81
C ASN A 42 4.09 -3.15 -3.24
N LEU A 43 3.45 -2.89 -2.08
CA LEU A 43 2.53 -3.81 -1.43
C LEU A 43 1.31 -4.13 -2.30
N ALA A 44 0.74 -3.12 -2.97
CA ALA A 44 -0.35 -3.32 -3.93
C ALA A 44 0.08 -4.20 -5.12
N GLY A 45 1.31 -4.03 -5.60
CA GLY A 45 1.89 -4.87 -6.65
C GLY A 45 2.05 -6.34 -6.23
N VAL A 46 2.50 -6.59 -5.00
CA VAL A 46 2.58 -7.94 -4.41
C VAL A 46 1.20 -8.55 -4.29
N LEU A 47 0.24 -7.84 -3.69
CA LEU A 47 -1.13 -8.33 -3.52
C LEU A 47 -1.78 -8.66 -4.86
N ARG A 48 -1.57 -7.85 -5.90
CA ARG A 48 -2.05 -8.14 -7.26
C ARG A 48 -1.47 -9.45 -7.79
N LYS A 49 -0.17 -9.69 -7.60
CA LYS A 49 0.48 -10.94 -8.03
C LYS A 49 -0.10 -12.14 -7.29
N GLU A 50 -0.23 -12.06 -5.96
CA GLU A 50 -0.84 -13.13 -5.16
C GLU A 50 -2.25 -13.49 -5.66
N MET A 51 -3.07 -12.50 -6.01
CA MET A 51 -4.41 -12.75 -6.55
C MET A 51 -4.37 -13.38 -7.96
N LEU A 52 -3.41 -12.99 -8.80
CA LEU A 52 -3.22 -13.60 -10.11
C LEU A 52 -2.75 -15.05 -9.99
N GLU A 53 -1.82 -15.33 -9.08
CA GLU A 53 -1.32 -16.68 -8.78
C GLU A 53 -2.43 -17.55 -8.19
N LEU A 54 -3.27 -17.01 -7.31
CA LEU A 54 -4.49 -17.69 -6.80
C LEU A 54 -5.46 -18.06 -7.92
N ARG A 55 -5.69 -17.14 -8.87
CA ARG A 55 -6.53 -17.40 -10.03
C ARG A 55 -5.94 -18.51 -10.91
N ASP A 56 -4.66 -18.40 -11.23
CA ASP A 56 -3.92 -19.31 -12.12
C ASP A 56 -3.76 -20.72 -11.52
N SER A 57 -3.52 -20.80 -10.21
CA SER A 57 -3.30 -22.07 -9.48
C SER A 57 -4.59 -22.85 -9.18
N GLY A 58 -5.75 -22.43 -9.69
CA GLY A 58 -7.01 -23.19 -9.53
C GLY A 58 -8.26 -22.39 -9.17
N GLY A 59 -8.23 -21.05 -9.25
CA GLY A 59 -9.42 -20.21 -9.09
C GLY A 59 -10.24 -20.01 -10.36
N GLY A 60 -9.85 -20.62 -11.48
CA GLY A 60 -10.56 -20.59 -12.76
C GLY A 60 -11.12 -21.95 -13.15
N THR A 61 -12.13 -22.44 -12.43
CA THR A 61 -13.11 -23.36 -13.02
C THR A 61 -14.42 -22.60 -13.23
N ALA A 62 -14.50 -21.92 -14.37
CA ALA A 62 -15.70 -21.66 -15.17
C ALA A 62 -15.27 -20.94 -16.46
#